data_AF-A0A1G0MQD5-F1
#
_entry.id   AF-A0A1G0MQD5-F1
#
_cell.length_a   1.000
_cell.length_b   1.000
_cell.length_c   1.000
_cell.angle_alpha   90.00
_cell.angle_beta   90.00
_cell.angle_gamma   90.00
#
_symmetry.space_group_name_H-M   'P 1'
#
loop_
_entity.id
_entity.type
_entity.pdbx_description
1 polymer ?
#
loop_
_entity_poly.entity_id
_entity_poly.type
_entity_poly.pdbx_seq_one_letter_code
_entity_poly.pdbx_strand_id
1 'polypeptide(L)'
;MFDWIRGRREVLTEFADNESAFDHACSLHYPLLLNACIPALVMEEGHRGVDGERWFRLHIACEEGVRDIWAPTMSEAPAYPAVGDLVGFRIVRIATELPDDASLVGYIYCRLEPVLNSRKGWHISTSFKPDNLKHELHLG
;
A
#
# COMPACT_ATOMS: atom_id res chain seq x y z
N MET A 1 10.55 43.35 8.74
CA MET A 1 10.85 42.40 9.83
C MET A 1 9.82 41.29 9.76
N PHE A 2 10.09 40.24 8.97
CA PHE A 2 9.18 39.11 8.74
C PHE A 2 9.98 37.81 8.66
N ASP A 3 10.36 37.27 9.81
CA ASP A 3 10.95 35.93 9.94
C ASP A 3 9.83 34.90 10.19
N TRP A 4 9.01 34.58 9.18
CA TRP A 4 7.92 33.60 9.34
C TRP A 4 8.00 32.32 8.50
N ILE A 5 9.16 32.02 7.92
CA ILE A 5 9.40 30.72 7.28
C ILE A 5 10.44 29.95 8.11
N ARG A 6 10.10 29.67 9.37
CA ARG A 6 10.80 28.62 10.11
C ARG A 6 10.28 27.29 9.56
N GLY A 7 10.94 26.78 8.52
CA GLY A 7 10.63 25.49 7.92
C GLY A 7 10.45 24.45 9.02
N ARG A 8 9.20 24.04 9.26
CA ARG A 8 8.90 23.01 10.24
C ARG A 8 9.56 21.73 9.72
N ARG A 9 10.64 21.33 10.38
CA ARG A 9 11.42 20.11 10.09
C ARG A 9 10.46 18.93 9.91
N GLU A 10 10.52 18.28 8.76
CA GLU A 10 9.79 17.03 8.53
C GLU A 10 10.38 15.98 9.49
N VAL A 11 9.53 15.39 10.32
CA VAL A 11 9.94 14.28 11.20
C VAL A 11 9.78 13.00 10.38
N LEU A 12 10.92 12.40 10.05
CA LEU A 12 11.03 11.10 9.42
C LEU A 12 11.27 10.05 10.51
N THR A 13 10.52 8.96 10.45
CA THR A 13 10.74 7.76 11.25
C THR A 13 11.29 6.69 10.32
N GLU A 14 12.54 6.30 10.52
CA GLU A 14 13.19 5.21 9.81
C GLU A 14 13.08 3.93 10.66
N PHE A 15 12.69 2.83 10.02
CA PHE A 15 12.59 1.51 10.66
C PHE A 15 13.77 0.63 10.21
N ALA A 16 14.12 -0.35 11.03
CA ALA A 16 15.26 -1.24 10.74
C ALA A 16 15.02 -2.11 9.49
N ASP A 17 13.77 -2.52 9.27
CA ASP A 17 13.35 -3.39 8.18
C ASP A 17 11.85 -3.18 7.85
N ASN A 18 11.40 -3.85 6.79
CA ASN A 18 10.02 -3.79 6.32
C ASN A 18 9.03 -4.39 7.32
N GLU A 19 9.43 -5.41 8.09
CA GLU A 19 8.59 -6.04 9.12
C GLU A 19 8.31 -5.05 10.26
N SER A 20 9.35 -4.40 10.78
CA SER A 20 9.24 -3.37 11.83
C SER A 20 8.40 -2.17 11.37
N ALA A 21 8.54 -1.78 10.11
CA ALA A 21 7.70 -0.75 9.50
C ALA A 21 6.23 -1.19 9.40
N PHE A 22 5.99 -2.45 9.03
CA PHE A 22 4.64 -3.01 8.97
C PHE A 22 3.99 -3.13 10.36
N ASP A 23 4.74 -3.56 11.38
CA ASP A 23 4.27 -3.61 12.76
C ASP A 23 3.84 -2.22 13.26
N HIS A 24 4.63 -1.20 12.92
CA HIS A 24 4.23 0.18 13.18
C HIS A 24 2.98 0.58 12.41
N ALA A 25 2.86 0.21 11.12
CA ALA A 25 1.67 0.48 10.33
C ALA A 25 0.41 -0.14 10.97
N CYS A 26 0.51 -1.35 11.52
CA CYS A 26 -0.59 -2.00 12.24
C CYS A 26 -1.03 -1.20 13.47
N SER A 27 -0.09 -0.58 14.19
CA SER A 27 -0.40 0.29 15.35
C SER A 27 -1.12 1.60 14.99
N LEU A 28 -1.16 1.97 13.70
CA LEU A 28 -1.84 3.17 13.23
C LEU A 28 -3.33 2.96 12.91
N HIS A 29 -3.83 1.72 13.00
CA HIS A 29 -5.26 1.39 12.87
C HIS A 29 -5.91 1.96 11.60
N TYR A 30 -5.36 1.64 10.43
CA TYR A 30 -5.84 2.21 9.16
C TYR A 30 -7.30 1.83 8.86
N PRO A 31 -8.18 2.82 8.56
CA PRO A 31 -9.53 2.54 8.10
C PRO A 31 -9.51 2.05 6.65
N LEU A 32 -10.26 0.98 6.37
CA LEU A 32 -10.38 0.40 5.03
C LEU A 32 -11.40 1.21 4.22
N LEU A 33 -10.93 2.25 3.53
CA LEU A 33 -11.76 3.14 2.70
C LEU A 33 -11.51 2.93 1.22
N LEU A 34 -12.51 3.26 0.40
CA LEU A 34 -12.38 3.28 -1.06
C LEU A 34 -11.23 4.23 -1.47
N ASN A 35 -10.37 3.77 -2.38
CA ASN A 35 -9.16 4.47 -2.82
C ASN A 35 -8.09 4.70 -1.73
N ALA A 36 -8.24 4.14 -0.53
CA ALA A 36 -7.15 4.19 0.43
C ALA A 36 -5.96 3.36 -0.05
N CYS A 37 -4.75 3.85 0.21
CA CYS A 37 -3.52 3.10 0.03
C CYS A 37 -3.07 2.63 1.42
N ILE A 38 -3.22 1.34 1.67
CA ILE A 38 -2.98 0.73 2.97
C ILE A 38 -1.64 0.00 2.94
N PRO A 39 -0.75 0.21 3.92
CA PRO A 39 0.50 -0.55 4.01
C PRO A 39 0.22 -2.05 4.19
N ALA A 40 0.97 -2.85 3.46
CA ALA A 40 0.87 -4.30 3.50
C ALA A 40 2.25 -4.95 3.38
N LEU A 41 2.42 -6.12 3.98
CA LEU A 41 3.63 -6.93 3.85
C LEU A 41 3.36 -8.10 2.90
N VAL A 42 4.27 -8.33 1.96
CA VAL A 42 4.16 -9.43 0.99
C VAL A 42 4.66 -10.73 1.63
N MET A 43 3.78 -11.72 1.73
CA MET A 43 4.06 -12.97 2.42
C MET A 43 4.41 -14.11 1.48
N GLU A 44 3.76 -14.16 0.32
CA GLU A 44 3.88 -15.28 -0.62
C GLU A 44 3.65 -14.78 -2.05
N GLU A 45 4.47 -15.26 -2.99
CA GLU A 45 4.17 -15.15 -4.42
C GLU A 45 3.25 -16.29 -4.83
N GLY A 46 2.10 -15.94 -5.41
CA GLY A 46 1.11 -16.89 -5.89
C GLY A 46 1.24 -17.16 -7.37
N HIS A 47 0.09 -17.24 -8.04
CA HIS A 47 0.01 -17.56 -9.45
C HIS A 47 0.00 -16.32 -10.34
N ARG A 48 0.29 -16.54 -11.62
CA ARG A 48 0.12 -15.54 -12.68
C ARG A 48 -1.25 -15.71 -13.31
N GLY A 49 -1.99 -14.61 -13.43
CA GLY A 49 -3.28 -14.59 -14.11
C GLY A 49 -3.16 -14.53 -15.63
N VAL A 50 -4.29 -14.65 -16.31
CA VAL A 50 -4.37 -14.77 -17.77
C VAL A 50 -4.05 -13.46 -18.48
N ASP A 51 -4.33 -12.32 -17.83
CA ASP A 51 -4.11 -10.98 -18.37
C ASP A 51 -2.72 -10.43 -17.99
N GLY A 52 -1.88 -11.28 -17.39
CA GLY A 52 -0.49 -10.98 -17.05
C GLY A 52 -0.30 -10.37 -15.65
N GLU A 53 -1.37 -10.23 -14.87
CA GLU A 53 -1.30 -9.90 -13.45
C GLU A 53 -0.61 -11.00 -12.64
N ARG A 54 0.00 -10.61 -11.52
CA ARG A 54 0.60 -11.55 -10.56
C ARG A 54 -0.09 -11.42 -9.23
N TRP A 55 -0.43 -12.55 -8.63
CA TRP A 55 -1.10 -12.61 -7.34
C TRP A 55 -0.10 -12.85 -6.22
N PHE A 56 -0.31 -12.16 -5.11
CA PHE A 56 0.51 -12.28 -3.91
C PHE A 56 -0.38 -12.37 -2.68
N ARG A 57 0.06 -13.12 -1.68
CA ARG A 57 -0.56 -13.12 -0.36
C ARG A 57 0.00 -11.95 0.44
N LEU A 58 -0.88 -11.14 0.99
CA LEU A 58 -0.53 -9.94 1.76
C LEU A 58 -1.07 -10.03 3.18
N HIS A 59 -0.27 -9.52 4.12
CA HIS A 59 -0.76 -9.06 5.42
C HIS A 59 -1.04 -7.55 5.31
N ILE A 60 -2.28 -7.12 5.50
CA ILE A 60 -2.68 -5.71 5.42
C ILE A 60 -2.84 -5.16 6.83
N ALA A 61 -2.26 -3.97 7.08
CA ALA A 61 -2.46 -3.22 8.31
C ALA A 61 -3.85 -2.57 8.31
N CYS A 62 -4.74 -2.98 9.20
CA CYS A 62 -6.09 -2.44 9.32
C CYS A 62 -6.46 -2.07 10.77
N GLU A 63 -7.60 -1.42 10.96
CA GLU A 63 -8.09 -1.01 12.29
C GLU A 63 -8.18 -2.17 13.28
N GLU A 64 -8.68 -3.32 12.83
CA GLU A 64 -8.83 -4.55 13.63
C GLU A 64 -7.53 -5.38 13.76
N GLY A 65 -6.40 -4.86 13.28
CA GLY A 65 -5.10 -5.53 13.34
C GLY A 65 -4.56 -5.90 11.95
N VAL A 66 -4.31 -7.18 11.71
CA VAL A 66 -3.76 -7.68 10.44
C VAL A 66 -4.83 -8.48 9.70
N ARG A 67 -5.01 -8.20 8.41
CA ARG A 67 -5.88 -8.98 7.52
C ARG A 67 -5.09 -9.68 6.44
N ASP A 68 -5.32 -10.99 6.29
CA ASP A 68 -4.75 -11.79 5.22
C ASP A 68 -5.62 -11.70 3.97
N ILE A 69 -5.04 -11.31 2.84
CA ILE A 69 -5.73 -11.35 1.55
C ILE A 69 -4.83 -11.83 0.42
N TRP A 70 -5.46 -12.25 -0.68
CA TRP A 70 -4.79 -12.37 -1.97
C TRP A 70 -5.05 -11.13 -2.80
N ALA A 71 -3.98 -10.52 -3.32
CA ALA A 71 -4.06 -9.29 -4.10
C ALA A 71 -3.25 -9.41 -5.40
N PRO A 72 -3.79 -8.94 -6.52
CA PRO A 72 -3.05 -8.88 -7.78
C PRO A 72 -2.23 -7.59 -7.88
N THR A 73 -1.18 -7.61 -8.70
CA THR A 73 -0.66 -6.38 -9.35
C THR A 73 -1.58 -5.98 -10.50
N MET A 74 -1.42 -4.78 -11.03
CA MET A 74 -2.06 -4.45 -12.31
C MET A 74 -1.48 -5.32 -13.44
N SER A 75 -2.28 -5.59 -14.47
CA SER A 75 -1.76 -6.12 -15.73
C SER A 75 -0.76 -5.13 -16.31
N GLU A 76 0.29 -5.63 -16.97
CA GLU A 76 1.37 -4.80 -17.54
C GLU A 76 2.14 -3.93 -16.52
N ALA A 77 2.09 -4.27 -15.23
CA ALA A 77 2.92 -3.60 -14.23
C ALA A 77 4.42 -3.63 -14.62
N PRO A 78 5.13 -2.50 -14.57
CA PRO A 78 6.52 -2.41 -15.02
C PRO A 78 7.50 -3.17 -14.11
N ALA A 79 7.07 -3.47 -12.90
CA ALA A 79 7.82 -4.22 -11.90
C ALA A 79 6.85 -4.97 -10.97
N TYR A 80 7.37 -5.91 -10.21
CA TYR A 80 6.62 -6.72 -9.25
C TYR A 80 7.28 -6.67 -7.87
N PRO A 81 6.50 -6.79 -6.78
CA PRO A 81 7.07 -6.94 -5.45
C PRO A 81 7.70 -8.32 -5.26
N ALA A 82 8.54 -8.44 -4.24
CA ALA A 82 9.09 -9.70 -3.75
C ALA A 82 8.53 -10.01 -2.34
N VAL A 83 8.64 -11.28 -1.92
CA VAL A 83 8.32 -11.67 -0.54
C VAL A 83 9.20 -10.88 0.44
N GLY A 84 8.57 -10.34 1.49
CA GLY A 84 9.21 -9.44 2.47
C GLY A 84 9.18 -7.96 2.09
N ASP A 85 8.68 -7.60 0.90
CA ASP A 85 8.50 -6.19 0.54
C ASP A 85 7.36 -5.56 1.35
N LEU A 86 7.58 -4.33 1.83
CA LEU A 86 6.52 -3.44 2.25
C LEU A 86 5.90 -2.79 1.01
N VAL A 87 4.58 -2.86 0.87
CA VAL A 87 3.86 -2.37 -0.31
C VAL A 87 2.65 -1.55 0.09
N GLY A 88 2.21 -0.67 -0.82
CA GLY A 88 0.93 0.01 -0.72
C GLY A 88 -0.13 -0.76 -1.48
N PHE A 89 -1.16 -1.23 -0.78
CA PHE A 89 -2.34 -1.86 -1.36
C PHE A 89 -3.45 -0.82 -1.57
N ARG A 90 -3.87 -0.61 -2.81
CA ARG A 90 -4.93 0.34 -3.17
C ARG A 90 -6.27 -0.37 -3.21
N ILE A 91 -7.18 0.04 -2.33
CA ILE A 91 -8.56 -0.48 -2.30
C ILE A 91 -9.37 0.16 -3.43
N VAL A 92 -10.01 -0.66 -4.27
CA VAL A 92 -10.89 -0.17 -5.36
C VAL A 92 -12.35 -0.56 -5.18
N ARG A 93 -12.64 -1.54 -4.33
CA ARG A 93 -14.01 -1.92 -3.97
C ARG A 93 -14.03 -2.63 -2.63
N ILE A 94 -15.10 -2.38 -1.87
CA ILE A 94 -15.43 -3.12 -0.65
C ILE A 94 -16.76 -3.84 -0.93
N ALA A 95 -16.71 -5.16 -1.02
CA ALA A 95 -17.85 -6.02 -1.29
C ALA A 95 -18.36 -6.60 0.03
N THR A 96 -19.27 -5.89 0.68
CA THR A 96 -19.83 -6.25 2.00
C THR A 96 -20.68 -7.53 2.00
N GLU A 97 -21.00 -8.06 0.83
CA GLU A 97 -21.80 -9.29 0.66
C GLU A 97 -20.93 -10.56 0.58
N LEU A 98 -19.60 -10.41 0.47
CA LEU A 98 -18.66 -11.52 0.40
C LEU A 98 -18.09 -11.84 1.79
N PRO A 99 -17.56 -13.06 2.00
CA PRO A 99 -16.76 -13.38 3.18
C PRO A 99 -15.65 -12.36 3.42
N ASP A 100 -15.25 -12.18 4.67
CA ASP A 100 -14.33 -11.12 5.08
C ASP A 100 -13.02 -11.12 4.29
N ASP A 101 -12.41 -12.28 4.09
CA ASP A 101 -11.19 -12.48 3.30
C ASP A 101 -11.34 -12.12 1.79
N ALA A 102 -12.56 -12.09 1.27
CA ALA A 102 -12.87 -11.75 -0.13
C ALA A 102 -13.58 -10.39 -0.29
N SER A 103 -13.93 -9.73 0.81
CA SER A 103 -14.66 -8.46 0.82
C SER A 103 -13.81 -7.27 0.35
N LEU A 104 -12.49 -7.38 0.42
CA LEU A 104 -11.57 -6.30 0.04
C LEU A 104 -10.99 -6.55 -1.35
N VAL A 105 -11.35 -5.71 -2.31
CA VAL A 105 -10.86 -5.80 -3.69
C VAL A 105 -9.98 -4.59 -3.99
N GLY A 106 -8.79 -4.86 -4.53
CA GLY A 106 -7.77 -3.86 -4.77
C GLY A 106 -6.60 -4.43 -5.55
N TYR A 107 -5.51 -3.67 -5.60
CA TYR A 107 -4.29 -4.08 -6.26
C TYR A 107 -3.05 -3.52 -5.55
N ILE A 108 -1.91 -4.16 -5.76
CA ILE A 108 -0.62 -3.67 -5.26
C ILE A 108 -0.18 -2.48 -6.11
N TYR A 109 -0.14 -1.30 -5.50
CA TYR A 109 0.07 -0.02 -6.18
C TYR A 109 1.55 0.37 -6.24
N CYS A 110 2.29 0.17 -5.16
CA CYS A 110 3.69 0.57 -5.07
C CYS A 110 4.47 -0.23 -4.03
N ARG A 111 5.80 -0.20 -4.13
CA ARG A 111 6.72 -0.57 -3.05
C ARG A 111 6.94 0.64 -2.15
N LEU A 112 6.84 0.42 -0.85
CA LEU A 112 7.14 1.39 0.19
C LEU A 112 8.56 1.17 0.71
N GLU A 113 9.18 2.24 1.17
CA GLU A 113 10.37 2.14 2.01
C GLU A 113 9.96 2.04 3.48
N PRO A 114 10.80 1.46 4.34
CA PRO A 114 10.62 1.47 5.79
C PRO A 114 10.91 2.86 6.38
N VAL A 115 10.27 3.89 5.83
CA VAL A 115 10.40 5.30 6.20
C VAL A 115 9.03 5.95 6.19
N LEU A 116 8.59 6.44 7.35
CA LEU A 116 7.34 7.16 7.53
C LEU A 116 7.60 8.65 7.71
N ASN A 117 7.02 9.47 6.84
CA ASN A 117 6.93 10.90 7.04
C ASN A 117 5.63 11.25 7.76
N SER A 118 5.72 11.84 8.95
CA SER A 118 4.57 12.23 9.78
C SER A 118 3.50 13.09 9.08
N ARG A 119 3.80 13.72 7.93
CA ARG A 119 2.84 14.52 7.15
C ARG A 119 2.49 13.92 5.80
N LYS A 120 3.47 13.32 5.12
CA LYS A 120 3.33 12.83 3.74
C LYS A 120 2.96 11.34 3.67
N GLY A 121 3.04 10.63 4.79
CA GLY A 121 2.85 9.18 4.85
C GLY A 121 4.13 8.43 4.49
N TRP A 122 3.97 7.16 4.11
CA TRP A 122 5.06 6.26 3.77
C TRP A 122 5.80 6.72 2.51
N HIS A 123 7.12 6.61 2.52
CA HIS A 123 7.92 6.92 1.35
C HIS A 123 7.76 5.81 0.29
N ILE A 124 7.60 6.21 -0.97
CA ILE A 124 7.37 5.28 -2.09
C ILE A 124 8.70 5.11 -2.85
N SER A 125 9.23 3.89 -2.90
CA SER A 125 10.46 3.59 -3.66
C SER A 125 10.17 3.25 -5.12
N THR A 126 9.06 2.56 -5.41
CA THR A 126 8.76 2.08 -6.76
C THR A 126 7.25 2.09 -7.00
N SER A 127 6.82 2.67 -8.12
CA SER A 127 5.43 2.55 -8.59
C SER A 127 5.26 1.25 -9.38
N PHE A 128 4.18 0.50 -9.12
CA PHE A 128 3.75 -0.64 -9.94
C PHE A 128 2.60 -0.29 -10.89
N LYS A 129 2.15 0.96 -10.88
CA LYS A 129 1.14 1.44 -11.82
C LYS A 129 1.71 1.43 -13.25
N PRO A 130 1.00 0.84 -14.23
CA PRO A 130 1.34 0.94 -15.64
C PRO A 130 1.32 2.38 -16.15
N ASP A 131 2.28 2.74 -17.01
CA ASP A 131 2.44 4.10 -17.55
C ASP A 131 1.28 4.53 -18.47
N ASN A 132 0.52 3.56 -18.99
CA ASN A 132 -0.61 3.77 -19.90
C ASN A 132 -1.94 4.08 -19.18
N LEU A 133 -1.99 4.03 -17.85
CA LEU A 133 -3.19 4.42 -17.12
C LEU A 133 -3.34 5.95 -17.13
N LYS A 134 -4.45 6.45 -17.69
CA LYS A 134 -4.84 7.86 -17.57
C LYS A 134 -4.78 8.31 -16.10
N HIS A 135 -4.26 9.50 -15.86
CA HIS A 135 -4.31 10.12 -14.53
C HIS A 135 -5.75 10.13 -14.02
N GLU A 136 -5.95 9.69 -12.77
CA GLU A 136 -7.25 9.81 -12.12
C GLU A 136 -7.60 11.29 -12.04
N LEU A 137 -8.71 11.69 -12.65
CA LEU A 137 -9.22 13.06 -12.57
C LEU A 137 -9.63 13.31 -11.12
N HIS A 138 -8.81 14.04 -10.38
CA HIS A 138 -9.20 14.60 -9.09
C HIS A 138 -10.21 15.72 -9.37
N LEU A 139 -11.50 15.42 -9.22
CA LEU A 139 -12.53 16.45 -9.06
C LEU A 139 -12.41 16.97 -7.62
N GLY A 140 -11.83 18.15 -7.46
CA GLY A 140 -11.77 18.88 -6.20
C GLY A 140 -13.10 19.52 -5.83
#